data_AF-A0A5B8UHL7-F1
#
_entry.id   AF-A0A5B8UHL7-F1
#
_cell.length_a   1.000
_cell.length_b   1.000
_cell.length_c   1.000
_cell.angle_alpha   90.00
_cell.angle_beta   90.00
_cell.angle_gamma   90.00
#
_symmetry.space_group_name_H-M   'P 1'
#
loop_
_entity.id
_entity.type
_entity.pdbx_description
1 polymer ?
#
loop_
_entity_poly.entity_id
_entity_poly.type
_entity_poly.pdbx_seq_one_letter_code
_entity_poly.pdbx_strand_id
1 'polypeptide(L)'
;MQFGNWTITENGIEWTGDDLNRFVIPKEELTAIRYDKRGSFFYDWILKATEEDWLAQDDLYDLNFAFVFAAAQWAHEFSYETFDATLEEQYEQFDEEEDEDWNF
;
A
#
# COMPACT_ATOMS: atom_id res chain seq x y z
N MET A 1 -5.75 0.43 -16.06
CA MET A 1 -6.62 -0.35 -15.15
C MET A 1 -6.83 0.49 -13.90
N GLN A 2 -7.98 0.41 -13.23
CA GLN A 2 -8.28 1.26 -12.08
C GLN A 2 -8.93 0.45 -10.95
N PHE A 3 -8.53 0.73 -9.71
CA PHE A 3 -9.06 0.17 -8.47
C PHE A 3 -9.32 1.33 -7.52
N GLY A 4 -10.59 1.66 -7.24
CA GLY A 4 -10.94 2.88 -6.52
C GLY A 4 -10.31 4.13 -7.14
N ASN A 5 -9.55 4.85 -6.32
CA ASN A 5 -8.78 6.03 -6.72
C ASN A 5 -7.38 5.70 -7.27
N TRP A 6 -6.98 4.43 -7.35
CA TRP A 6 -5.68 4.02 -7.87
C TRP A 6 -5.72 3.66 -9.35
N THR A 7 -4.93 4.39 -10.14
CA THR A 7 -4.76 4.16 -11.57
C THR A 7 -3.42 3.50 -11.85
N ILE A 8 -3.45 2.33 -12.49
CA ILE A 8 -2.26 1.65 -12.98
C ILE A 8 -1.93 2.18 -14.37
N THR A 9 -0.79 2.87 -14.47
CA THR A 9 -0.26 3.49 -15.69
C THR A 9 0.88 2.65 -16.27
N GLU A 10 1.54 3.15 -17.31
CA GLU A 10 2.76 2.49 -17.84
C GLU A 10 3.98 2.67 -16.93
N ASN A 11 3.95 3.69 -16.07
CA ASN A 11 5.08 4.13 -15.25
C ASN A 11 4.93 3.75 -13.77
N GLY A 12 3.74 3.35 -13.32
CA GLY A 12 3.51 3.07 -11.91
C GLY A 12 2.04 2.95 -11.55
N ILE A 13 1.77 3.00 -10.24
CA ILE A 13 0.43 3.15 -9.67
C ILE A 13 0.32 4.58 -9.15
N GLU A 14 -0.71 5.30 -9.57
CA GLU A 14 -0.92 6.70 -9.19
C GLU A 14 -2.28 6.84 -8.50
N TRP A 15 -2.30 7.49 -7.33
CA TRP A 15 -3.56 7.91 -6.71
C TRP A 15 -4.12 9.12 -7.45
N THR A 16 -5.39 9.09 -7.79
CA THR A 16 -6.10 10.08 -8.62
C THR A 16 -7.43 10.51 -8.01
N GLY A 17 -7.54 10.55 -6.67
CA GLY A 17 -8.73 11.06 -5.98
C GLY A 17 -8.86 12.59 -6.02
N ASP A 18 -9.76 13.15 -5.21
CA ASP A 18 -10.26 14.53 -5.33
C ASP A 18 -9.42 15.61 -4.61
N ASP A 19 -8.15 15.35 -4.29
CA ASP A 19 -7.30 16.26 -3.52
C ASP A 19 -6.07 16.81 -4.25
N LEU A 20 -5.47 17.86 -3.67
CA LEU A 20 -4.13 18.38 -4.05
C LEU A 20 -2.99 17.39 -3.70
N ASN A 21 -3.32 16.30 -3.02
CA ASN A 21 -2.38 15.28 -2.59
C ASN A 21 -2.05 14.33 -3.75
N ARG A 22 -0.81 13.82 -3.74
CA ARG A 22 -0.32 12.92 -4.78
C ARG A 22 0.51 11.83 -4.15
N PHE A 23 0.10 10.59 -4.40
CA PHE A 23 0.89 9.40 -4.11
C PHE A 23 1.16 8.62 -5.39
N VAL A 24 2.42 8.28 -5.62
CA VAL A 24 2.85 7.55 -6.82
C VAL A 24 3.81 6.47 -6.40
N ILE A 25 3.50 5.24 -6.79
CA ILE A 25 4.38 4.08 -6.65
C ILE A 25 5.03 3.84 -8.01
N PRO A 26 6.34 4.11 -8.16
CA PRO A 26 7.05 3.84 -9.40
C PRO A 26 7.03 2.36 -9.72
N LYS A 27 6.80 2.02 -10.99
CA LYS A 27 6.80 0.63 -11.47
C LYS A 27 8.05 -0.12 -11.06
N GLU A 28 9.23 0.48 -11.24
CA GLU A 28 10.53 -0.15 -10.95
C GLU A 28 10.71 -0.46 -9.46
N GLU A 29 10.03 0.26 -8.58
CA GLU A 29 10.13 0.12 -7.14
C GLU A 29 8.92 -0.58 -6.53
N LEU A 30 7.95 -1.05 -7.34
CA LEU A 30 6.68 -1.60 -6.85
C LEU A 30 6.92 -2.64 -5.75
N THR A 31 7.78 -3.62 -6.01
CA THR A 31 8.08 -4.72 -5.08
C THR A 31 9.29 -4.45 -4.18
N ALA A 32 9.63 -3.18 -3.95
CA ALA A 32 10.66 -2.81 -2.99
C ALA A 32 10.27 -3.31 -1.58
N ILE A 33 11.22 -3.98 -0.93
CA ILE A 33 11.04 -4.53 0.40
C ILE A 33 11.73 -3.67 1.44
N ARG A 34 11.07 -3.44 2.57
CA ARG A 34 11.68 -2.94 3.80
C ARG A 34 11.86 -4.08 4.80
N TYR A 35 12.91 -3.98 5.59
CA TYR A 35 13.23 -4.96 6.64
C TYR A 35 13.01 -4.32 8.01
N ASP A 36 12.22 -4.98 8.83
CA ASP A 36 11.97 -4.61 10.21
C ASP A 36 13.08 -5.16 11.13
N LYS A 37 13.28 -4.55 12.30
CA LYS A 37 14.34 -5.00 13.25
C LYS A 37 14.05 -6.38 13.86
N ARG A 38 12.81 -6.88 13.79
CA ARG A 38 12.35 -8.17 14.33
C ARG A 38 12.53 -9.34 13.35
N GLY A 39 12.93 -9.09 12.10
CA GLY A 39 13.19 -10.14 11.11
C GLY A 39 12.19 -10.22 9.96
N SER A 40 11.18 -9.35 9.94
CA SER A 40 10.10 -9.40 8.95
C SER A 40 10.45 -8.56 7.71
N PHE A 41 9.97 -9.04 6.56
CA PHE A 41 10.05 -8.32 5.29
C PHE A 41 8.65 -7.85 4.90
N PHE A 42 8.56 -6.60 4.47
CA PHE A 42 7.31 -5.99 4.05
C PHE A 42 7.46 -5.26 2.72
N TYR A 43 6.39 -5.13 1.95
CA TYR A 43 6.40 -4.22 0.80
C TYR A 43 6.33 -2.78 1.28
N ASP A 44 7.39 -2.03 0.96
CA ASP A 44 7.63 -0.70 1.49
C ASP A 44 6.51 0.28 1.10
N TRP A 45 6.05 0.21 -0.14
CA TRP A 45 5.07 1.16 -0.67
C TRP A 45 3.66 1.01 -0.09
N ILE A 46 3.26 -0.20 0.29
CA ILE A 46 1.95 -0.41 0.92
C ILE A 46 1.94 0.25 2.30
N LEU A 47 3.02 0.06 3.07
CA LEU A 47 3.13 0.65 4.41
C LEU A 47 3.51 2.12 4.41
N LYS A 48 4.08 2.66 3.33
CA LYS A 48 4.22 4.11 3.17
C LYS A 48 2.88 4.79 2.90
N ALA A 49 1.95 4.10 2.25
CA ALA A 49 0.62 4.65 2.01
C ALA A 49 -0.19 4.76 3.32
N THR A 50 0.06 3.90 4.31
CA THR A 50 -0.59 4.01 5.63
C THR A 50 -0.09 5.22 6.43
N GLU A 51 1.11 5.73 6.13
CA GLU A 51 1.66 6.95 6.76
C GLU A 51 1.00 8.26 6.24
N GLU A 52 0.07 8.16 5.29
CA GLU A 52 -0.60 9.30 4.67
C GLU A 52 -2.04 9.45 5.20
N ASP A 53 -2.24 10.28 6.23
CA ASP A 53 -3.51 10.49 6.94
C ASP A 53 -4.72 10.88 6.05
N TRP A 54 -4.47 11.29 4.81
CA TRP A 54 -5.49 11.69 3.85
C TRP A 54 -5.98 10.53 2.96
N LEU A 55 -5.35 9.36 3.02
CA LEU A 55 -5.83 8.14 2.40
C LEU A 55 -6.82 7.45 3.34
N ALA A 56 -8.04 7.20 2.87
CA ALA A 56 -9.01 6.45 3.65
C ALA A 56 -8.63 4.95 3.68
N GLN A 57 -9.11 4.21 4.69
CA GLN A 57 -8.92 2.75 4.75
C GLN A 57 -9.37 2.06 3.44
N ASP A 58 -10.51 2.48 2.85
CA ASP A 58 -10.98 1.99 1.55
C ASP A 58 -9.96 2.21 0.41
N ASP A 59 -9.28 3.36 0.38
CA ASP A 59 -8.19 3.61 -0.58
C ASP A 59 -7.02 2.64 -0.34
N LEU A 60 -6.68 2.35 0.91
CA LEU A 60 -5.60 1.43 1.27
C LEU A 60 -5.94 -0.02 0.91
N TYR A 61 -7.20 -0.44 1.07
CA TYR A 61 -7.69 -1.73 0.58
C TYR A 61 -7.61 -1.81 -0.95
N ASP A 62 -8.06 -0.78 -1.67
CA ASP A 62 -7.98 -0.73 -3.13
C ASP A 62 -6.54 -0.76 -3.64
N LEU A 63 -5.61 -0.12 -2.90
CA LEU A 63 -4.18 -0.18 -3.19
C LEU A 63 -3.65 -1.61 -3.18
N ASN A 64 -4.07 -2.44 -2.22
CA ASN A 64 -3.62 -3.84 -2.13
C ASN A 64 -3.97 -4.63 -3.39
N PHE A 65 -5.18 -4.43 -3.94
CA PHE A 65 -5.58 -5.05 -5.20
C PHE A 65 -4.80 -4.50 -6.39
N ALA A 66 -4.63 -3.18 -6.46
CA ALA A 66 -3.85 -2.53 -7.51
C ALA A 66 -2.40 -3.03 -7.52
N PHE A 67 -1.81 -3.21 -6.34
CA PHE A 67 -0.45 -3.68 -6.15
C PHE A 67 -0.23 -5.09 -6.70
N VAL A 68 -1.07 -6.05 -6.30
CA VAL A 68 -0.97 -7.44 -6.78
C VAL A 68 -1.19 -7.51 -8.29
N PHE A 69 -2.19 -6.78 -8.80
CA PHE A 69 -2.45 -6.74 -10.24
C PHE A 69 -1.28 -6.15 -11.02
N ALA A 70 -0.72 -5.03 -10.56
CA ALA A 70 0.43 -4.38 -11.19
C ALA A 70 1.67 -5.29 -11.17
N ALA A 71 1.95 -5.95 -10.04
CA ALA A 71 3.07 -6.87 -9.92
C ALA A 71 2.96 -8.03 -10.92
N ALA A 72 1.77 -8.62 -11.06
CA ALA A 72 1.50 -9.66 -12.04
C ALA A 72 1.59 -9.14 -13.48
N GLN A 73 1.01 -7.98 -13.77
CA GLN A 73 1.01 -7.37 -15.11
C GLN A 73 2.43 -7.05 -15.59
N TRP A 74 3.29 -6.56 -14.70
CA TRP A 74 4.66 -6.17 -15.03
C TRP A 74 5.69 -7.29 -14.79
N ALA A 75 5.23 -8.47 -14.38
CA ALA A 75 6.08 -9.62 -14.07
C ALA A 75 7.19 -9.32 -13.04
N HIS A 76 6.86 -8.52 -12.01
CA HIS A 76 7.74 -8.33 -10.87
C HIS A 76 7.81 -9.60 -10.03
N GLU A 77 8.94 -9.80 -9.35
CA GLU A 77 9.07 -10.84 -8.34
C GLU A 77 8.17 -10.51 -7.15
N PHE A 78 7.18 -11.37 -6.89
CA PHE A 78 6.17 -11.17 -5.86
C PHE A 78 6.13 -12.38 -4.93
N SER A 79 6.37 -12.13 -3.64
CA SER A 79 6.22 -13.07 -2.54
C SER A 79 4.84 -12.87 -1.86
N TYR A 80 4.04 -13.93 -1.84
CA TYR A 80 2.77 -13.96 -1.09
C TYR A 80 3.00 -13.91 0.42
N GLU A 81 4.05 -14.55 0.92
CA GLU A 81 4.41 -14.52 2.34
C GLU A 81 4.73 -13.09 2.80
N THR A 82 5.49 -12.34 2.00
CA THR A 82 5.79 -10.93 2.27
C THR A 82 4.53 -10.07 2.18
N PHE A 83 3.63 -10.38 1.23
CA PHE A 83 2.38 -9.65 1.09
C PHE A 83 1.46 -9.86 2.30
N ASP A 84 1.25 -11.10 2.72
CA ASP A 84 0.40 -11.45 3.86
C ASP A 84 0.92 -10.76 5.14
N ALA A 85 2.24 -10.80 5.39
CA ALA A 85 2.85 -10.07 6.50
C ALA A 85 2.67 -8.55 6.40
N THR A 86 2.69 -8.00 5.18
CA THR A 86 2.45 -6.56 4.95
C THR A 86 1.00 -6.17 5.25
N LEU A 87 0.04 -7.03 4.89
CA LEU A 87 -1.38 -6.79 5.19
C LEU A 87 -1.67 -6.89 6.69
N GLU A 88 -1.07 -7.86 7.39
CA GLU A 88 -1.19 -7.98 8.84
C GLU A 88 -0.71 -6.70 9.54
N GLU A 89 0.48 -6.22 9.18
CA GLU A 89 1.03 -4.96 9.70
C GLU A 89 0.16 -3.73 9.36
N GLN A 90 -0.38 -3.67 8.14
CA GLN A 90 -1.29 -2.59 7.75
C GLN A 90 -2.57 -2.58 8.60
N TYR A 91 -3.16 -3.74 8.88
CA TYR A 91 -4.38 -3.82 9.70
C TYR A 91 -4.11 -3.58 11.18
N GLU A 92 -2.96 -4.03 11.71
CA GLU A 92 -2.55 -3.69 13.08
C GLU A 92 -2.45 -2.17 13.27
N GLN A 93 -1.94 -1.43 12.28
CA GLN A 93 -1.88 0.04 12.34
C GLN A 93 -3.27 0.69 12.36
N PHE A 94 -4.24 0.14 11.63
CA PHE A 94 -5.62 0.65 11.66
C PHE A 94 -6.29 0.42 13.01
N ASP A 95 -6.11 -0.77 13.59
CA ASP A 95 -6.66 -1.11 14.91
C ASP A 95 -6.04 -0.21 16.01
N GLU A 96 -4.74 0.07 15.94
CA GLU A 96 -4.06 0.99 16.87
C GLU A 96 -4.57 2.44 16.73
N GLU A 97 -4.80 2.94 15.51
CA GLU A 97 -5.36 4.27 15.26
C GLU A 97 -6.81 4.41 15.76
N GLU A 98 -7.64 3.36 15.59
CA GLU A 98 -9.01 3.34 16.09
C GLU A 98 -9.09 3.36 17.62
N ASP A 99 -8.16 2.69 18.32
CA ASP A 99 -8.08 2.68 19.78
C ASP A 99 -7.58 4.01 20.38
N GLU A 100 -6.76 4.78 19.65
CA GLU A 100 -6.28 6.10 20.10
C GLU A 100 -7.36 7.20 20.05
N ASP A 101 -8.33 7.11 19.14
CA ASP A 101 -9.40 8.12 18.96
C ASP A 101 -10.46 8.11 20.10
N TRP A 102 -10.51 7.05 20.91
CA TRP A 102 -11.46 6.93 22.04
C TRP A 102 -10.96 7.53 23.37
N ASN A 103 -9.77 8.13 23.42
CA ASN A 103 -9.10 8.51 24.67
C ASN A 103 -9.14 10.03 25.02
N PHE A 104 -10.09 10.80 24.46
CA PHE A 104 -10.27 12.25 24.74
C PHE A 104 -11.61 12.62 25.39
#